data_AF-A0A355EZE5-F1
#
_entry.id   AF-A0A355EZE5-F1
#
_cell.length_a   1.000
_cell.length_b   1.000
_cell.length_c   1.000
_cell.angle_alpha   90.00
_cell.angle_beta   90.00
_cell.angle_gamma   90.00
#
_symmetry.space_group_name_H-M   'P 1'
#
loop_
_entity.id
_entity.type
_entity.pdbx_description
1 polymer ?
#
loop_
_entity_poly.entity_id
_entity_poly.type
_entity_poly.pdbx_seq_one_letter_code
_entity_poly.pdbx_strand_id
1 'polypeptide(L)'
;MRTIRIGNGQGFWGDNVDAPVELLRGGPIDYIGMDYLAEVTLSIMMRQKLKDPRLGYATDFIGFIRRVLPEIKERNVRILANAGGLNPRACRERIFEVARELGV
;
A
#
# COMPACT_ATOMS: atom_id res chain seq x y z
N MET A 1 9.83 -13.26 25.71
CA MET A 1 10.07 -12.35 24.57
C MET A 1 8.97 -12.57 23.54
N ARG A 2 8.46 -11.52 22.88
CA ARG A 2 7.48 -11.65 21.79
C ARG A 2 8.22 -11.78 20.46
N THR A 3 7.95 -12.83 19.70
CA THR A 3 8.42 -12.98 18.32
C THR A 3 7.64 -12.03 17.40
N ILE A 4 8.34 -11.30 16.53
CA ILE A 4 7.77 -10.44 15.51
C ILE A 4 8.15 -10.98 14.14
N ARG A 5 7.18 -11.09 13.23
CA ARG A 5 7.36 -11.59 11.86
C ARG A 5 7.17 -10.45 10.87
N ILE A 6 8.21 -10.17 10.10
CA ILE A 6 8.23 -9.09 9.10
C ILE A 6 8.46 -9.71 7.74
N GLY A 7 7.63 -9.36 6.78
CA GLY A 7 7.82 -9.72 5.37
C GLY A 7 7.91 -8.47 4.49
N ASN A 8 8.48 -8.64 3.31
CA ASN A 8 8.51 -7.63 2.27
C ASN A 8 7.61 -8.09 1.13
N GLY A 9 6.57 -7.31 0.83
CA GLY A 9 5.56 -7.66 -0.16
C GLY A 9 5.80 -7.04 -1.53
N GLN A 10 6.73 -6.08 -1.65
CA GLN A 10 6.97 -5.36 -2.90
C GLN A 10 8.30 -4.59 -2.84
N GLY A 11 9.08 -4.64 -3.93
CA GLY A 11 10.37 -3.95 -4.03
C GLY A 11 10.38 -2.65 -4.85
N PHE A 12 9.42 -2.46 -5.76
CA PHE A 12 9.31 -1.26 -6.61
C PHE A 12 7.89 -1.10 -7.18
N TRP A 13 7.55 0.07 -7.72
CA TRP A 13 6.26 0.27 -8.40
C TRP A 13 6.20 -0.46 -9.75
N GLY A 14 5.23 -1.37 -9.90
CA GLY A 14 5.09 -2.24 -11.08
C GLY A 14 5.60 -3.67 -10.88
N ASP A 15 6.01 -4.02 -9.66
CA ASP A 15 6.31 -5.39 -9.22
C ASP A 15 5.02 -6.26 -9.18
N ASN A 16 5.15 -7.54 -8.80
CA ASN A 16 4.02 -8.46 -8.70
C ASN A 16 3.00 -8.01 -7.63
N VAL A 17 1.83 -7.59 -8.09
CA VAL A 17 0.73 -7.08 -7.25
C VAL A 17 0.04 -8.15 -6.39
N ASP A 18 0.25 -9.44 -6.68
CA ASP A 18 -0.33 -10.56 -5.95
C ASP A 18 0.58 -11.08 -4.84
N ALA A 19 1.90 -10.89 -4.96
CA ALA A 19 2.89 -11.27 -3.95
C ALA A 19 2.56 -10.79 -2.52
N PRO A 20 2.15 -9.53 -2.26
CA PRO A 20 1.82 -9.10 -0.90
C PRO A 20 0.54 -9.75 -0.35
N VAL A 21 -0.39 -10.16 -1.23
CA VAL A 21 -1.62 -10.87 -0.86
C VAL A 21 -1.29 -12.32 -0.48
N GLU A 22 -0.46 -12.98 -1.29
CA GLU A 22 0.04 -14.32 -1.00
C GLU A 22 0.86 -14.35 0.29
N LEU A 23 1.73 -13.36 0.50
CA LEU A 23 2.50 -13.19 1.72
C LEU A 23 1.60 -13.04 2.96
N LEU A 24 0.54 -12.22 2.86
CA LEU A 24 -0.45 -12.08 3.93
C LEU A 24 -1.09 -13.44 4.23
N ARG A 25 -1.59 -14.16 3.22
CA ARG A 25 -2.38 -15.39 3.37
C ARG A 25 -1.55 -16.65 3.60
N GLY A 26 -0.25 -16.63 3.32
CA GLY A 26 0.65 -17.78 3.37
C GLY A 26 1.10 -18.18 4.78
N GLY A 27 0.83 -17.37 5.81
CA GLY A 27 1.20 -17.70 7.19
C GLY A 27 1.10 -16.55 8.17
N PRO A 28 1.55 -16.75 9.43
CA PRO A 28 1.56 -15.68 10.43
C PRO A 28 2.55 -14.59 10.05
N ILE A 29 2.08 -13.34 9.99
CA ILE A 29 2.89 -12.15 9.74
C ILE A 29 2.36 -11.00 10.60
N ASP A 30 3.25 -10.17 11.13
CA ASP A 30 2.87 -9.01 11.95
C ASP A 30 2.98 -7.71 11.13
N TYR A 31 3.98 -7.63 10.24
CA TYR A 31 4.27 -6.44 9.43
C TYR A 31 4.59 -6.80 7.99
N ILE A 32 4.07 -6.02 7.04
CA ILE A 32 4.44 -6.09 5.63
C ILE A 32 5.02 -4.74 5.21
N GLY A 33 6.27 -4.74 4.78
CA GLY A 33 6.92 -3.61 4.13
C GLY A 33 6.68 -3.64 2.61
N MET A 34 6.44 -2.48 2.01
CA MET A 34 6.27 -2.34 0.55
C MET A 34 6.95 -1.07 0.05
N ASP A 35 7.84 -1.23 -0.94
CA ASP A 35 8.55 -0.12 -1.56
C ASP A 35 8.01 0.19 -2.95
N TYR A 36 7.78 1.47 -3.22
CA TYR A 36 7.23 1.99 -4.47
C TYR A 36 8.15 3.03 -5.12
N LEU A 37 9.07 3.65 -4.37
CA LEU A 37 9.70 4.89 -4.81
C LEU A 37 11.08 4.63 -5.41
N ALA A 38 11.22 5.06 -6.67
CA ALA A 38 12.48 5.27 -7.35
C ALA A 38 12.46 6.66 -8.01
N GLU A 39 13.61 7.13 -8.49
CA GLU A 39 13.74 8.44 -9.13
C GLU A 39 12.78 8.61 -10.33
N VAL A 40 12.69 7.59 -11.18
CA VAL A 40 11.77 7.55 -12.33
C VAL A 40 10.31 7.57 -11.87
N THR A 41 9.97 6.81 -10.84
CA THR A 41 8.62 6.75 -10.26
C THR A 41 8.15 8.11 -9.77
N LEU A 42 9.01 8.85 -9.08
CA LEU A 42 8.69 10.19 -8.57
C LEU A 42 8.39 11.17 -9.71
N SER A 43 9.14 11.10 -10.81
CA SER A 43 8.90 11.93 -12.00
C SER A 43 7.52 11.65 -12.62
N ILE A 44 7.11 10.37 -12.67
CA ILE A 44 5.78 9.98 -13.15
C ILE A 44 4.69 10.51 -12.20
N MET A 45 4.86 10.35 -10.90
CA MET A 45 3.92 10.85 -9.89
C MET A 45 3.80 12.38 -9.92
N MET A 46 4.90 13.10 -10.19
CA MET A 46 4.88 14.55 -10.34
C MET A 46 4.03 14.95 -11.54
N ARG A 47 4.21 14.28 -12.68
CA ARG A 47 3.40 14.50 -13.88
C ARG A 47 1.92 14.18 -13.64
N GLN A 48 1.60 13.13 -12.87
CA GLN A 48 0.22 12.85 -12.46
C GLN A 48 -0.37 13.97 -11.61
N LYS A 49 0.38 14.44 -10.60
CA LYS A 49 -0.04 15.51 -9.69
C LYS A 49 -0.24 16.87 -10.40
N LEU A 50 0.60 17.18 -11.39
CA LEU A 50 0.44 18.38 -12.22
C LEU A 50 -0.82 18.33 -13.09
N LYS A 51 -1.26 17.14 -13.50
CA LYS A 51 -2.51 16.96 -14.26
C LYS A 51 -3.75 16.98 -13.36
N ASP A 52 -3.66 16.33 -12.19
CA ASP A 52 -4.70 16.32 -11.17
C ASP A 52 -4.05 16.45 -9.78
N PRO A 53 -4.26 17.56 -9.05
CA PRO A 53 -3.70 17.78 -7.72
C PRO A 53 -4.07 16.72 -6.67
N ARG A 54 -5.08 15.89 -6.94
CA ARG A 54 -5.49 14.77 -6.07
C ARG A 54 -4.62 13.53 -6.26
N LEU A 55 -3.85 13.43 -7.35
CA LEU A 55 -2.94 12.31 -7.62
C LEU A 55 -1.52 12.57 -7.09
N GLY A 56 -0.57 11.74 -7.50
CA GLY A 56 0.84 11.78 -7.05
C GLY A 56 1.22 10.69 -6.06
N TYR A 57 0.48 9.58 -6.05
CA TYR A 57 0.71 8.39 -5.24
C TYR A 57 0.46 7.13 -6.09
N ALA A 58 0.91 5.98 -5.62
CA ALA A 58 0.73 4.69 -6.28
C ALA A 58 -0.74 4.26 -6.21
N THR A 59 -1.49 4.36 -7.31
CA THR A 59 -2.94 4.11 -7.33
C THR A 59 -3.30 2.63 -7.23
N ASP A 60 -2.41 1.75 -7.67
CA ASP A 60 -2.45 0.30 -7.47
C ASP A 60 -2.37 -0.11 -5.99
N PHE A 61 -1.66 0.66 -5.16
CA PHE A 61 -1.66 0.45 -3.70
C PHE A 61 -3.07 0.54 -3.10
N ILE A 62 -3.93 1.42 -3.62
CA ILE A 62 -5.34 1.51 -3.19
C ILE A 62 -6.11 0.25 -3.58
N GLY A 63 -5.82 -0.30 -4.76
CA GLY A 63 -6.36 -1.58 -5.22
C GLY A 63 -5.94 -2.73 -4.30
N PHE A 64 -4.66 -2.79 -3.92
CA PHE A 64 -4.17 -3.73 -2.92
C PHE A 64 -4.89 -3.58 -1.57
N ILE A 65 -4.94 -2.36 -1.01
CA ILE A 65 -5.62 -2.09 0.26
C ILE A 65 -7.08 -2.56 0.20
N ARG A 66 -7.82 -2.25 -0.86
CA ARG A 66 -9.20 -2.73 -1.02
C ARG A 66 -9.32 -4.26 -0.92
N ARG A 67 -8.36 -4.99 -1.49
CA ARG A 67 -8.38 -6.46 -1.49
C ARG A 67 -8.13 -7.05 -0.09
N VAL A 68 -7.29 -6.41 0.72
CA VAL A 68 -6.78 -7.01 1.97
C VAL A 68 -7.24 -6.31 3.25
N LEU A 69 -7.87 -5.14 3.17
CA LEU A 69 -8.18 -4.29 4.33
C LEU A 69 -8.99 -5.02 5.43
N PRO A 70 -10.03 -5.82 5.11
CA PRO A 70 -10.72 -6.61 6.13
C PRO A 70 -9.80 -7.63 6.82
N GLU A 71 -9.00 -8.36 6.04
CA GLU A 71 -8.08 -9.40 6.54
C GLU A 71 -6.98 -8.83 7.42
N ILE A 72 -6.37 -7.69 7.04
CA ILE A 72 -5.33 -7.05 7.86
C ILE A 72 -5.89 -6.51 9.18
N LYS A 73 -7.14 -6.05 9.20
CA LYS A 73 -7.81 -5.62 10.45
C LYS A 73 -8.08 -6.80 11.36
N GLU A 74 -8.71 -7.86 10.82
CA GLU A 74 -9.02 -9.07 11.58
C GLU A 74 -7.76 -9.68 12.22
N ARG A 75 -6.67 -9.71 11.46
CA ARG A 75 -5.41 -10.33 11.88
C ARG A 75 -4.43 -9.36 12.56
N ASN A 76 -4.80 -8.08 12.70
CA ASN A 76 -3.97 -7.02 13.26
C ASN A 76 -2.58 -6.91 12.60
N VAL A 77 -2.55 -7.04 11.27
CA VAL A 77 -1.33 -6.90 10.45
C VAL A 77 -1.13 -5.44 10.09
N ARG A 78 0.12 -4.95 10.18
CA ARG A 78 0.47 -3.57 9.86
C ARG A 78 1.21 -3.47 8.54
N ILE A 79 0.77 -2.57 7.67
CA ILE A 79 1.42 -2.28 6.39
C ILE A 79 2.27 -1.02 6.54
N LEU A 80 3.54 -1.09 6.15
CA LEU A 80 4.45 0.05 6.05
C LEU A 80 4.81 0.25 4.57
N ALA A 81 4.40 1.39 4.00
CA ALA A 81 4.64 1.67 2.59
C ALA A 81 4.93 3.15 2.33
N ASN A 82 5.77 3.42 1.34
CA ASN A 82 6.01 4.77 0.80
C ASN A 82 5.16 5.07 -0.46
N ALA A 83 4.14 4.25 -0.74
CA ALA A 83 3.16 4.40 -1.82
C ALA A 83 2.52 5.79 -1.91
N GLY A 84 2.48 6.54 -0.81
CA GLY A 84 2.00 7.92 -0.78
C GLY A 84 2.77 8.88 -1.69
N GLY A 85 4.00 8.56 -2.06
CA GLY A 85 4.79 9.31 -3.04
C GLY A 85 4.82 10.81 -2.77
N LEU A 86 4.48 11.59 -3.79
CA LEU A 86 4.44 13.05 -3.76
C LEU A 86 3.12 13.63 -3.21
N ASN A 87 2.15 12.77 -2.87
CA ASN A 87 0.88 13.17 -2.28
C ASN A 87 0.37 12.16 -1.22
N PRO A 88 1.10 11.98 -0.10
CA PRO A 88 0.73 11.03 0.92
C PRO A 88 -0.60 11.35 1.61
N ARG A 89 -1.00 12.63 1.64
CA ARG A 89 -2.29 13.05 2.18
C ARG A 89 -3.45 12.55 1.33
N ALA A 90 -3.41 12.74 0.01
CA ALA A 90 -4.46 12.22 -0.87
C ALA A 90 -4.50 10.68 -0.88
N CYS A 91 -3.34 10.02 -0.82
CA CYS A 91 -3.27 8.57 -0.67
C CYS A 91 -4.00 8.09 0.60
N ARG A 92 -3.74 8.73 1.75
CA ARG A 92 -4.45 8.46 3.01
C ARG A 92 -5.95 8.66 2.88
N GLU A 93 -6.40 9.79 2.32
CA GLU A 93 -7.84 10.04 2.15
C GLU A 93 -8.50 8.95 1.31
N ARG A 94 -7.83 8.53 0.23
CA ARG A 94 -8.34 7.45 -0.62
C ARG A 94 -8.41 6.11 0.12
N ILE A 95 -7.45 5.80 1.00
CA ILE A 95 -7.51 4.61 1.87
C ILE A 95 -8.72 4.69 2.82
N PHE A 96 -8.98 5.86 3.41
CA PHE A 96 -10.15 6.04 4.28
C PHE A 96 -11.48 5.95 3.54
N GLU A 97 -11.54 6.40 2.29
CA GLU A 97 -12.69 6.15 1.43
C GLU A 97 -12.91 4.66 1.21
N VAL A 98 -11.86 3.91 0.85
CA VAL A 98 -11.94 2.44 0.71
C VAL A 98 -12.42 1.78 2.00
N ALA A 99 -11.91 2.20 3.16
CA ALA A 99 -12.33 1.67 4.46
C ALA A 99 -13.83 1.88 4.69
N ARG A 100 -14.33 3.10 4.46
CA ARG A 100 -15.76 3.44 4.56
C ARG A 100 -16.62 2.61 3.60
N GLU A 101 -16.18 2.46 2.34
CA GLU A 101 -16.88 1.66 1.34
C GLU A 101 -16.98 0.17 1.73
N LEU A 102 -15.97 -0.36 2.43
CA LEU A 102 -15.92 -1.75 2.89
C LEU A 102 -16.56 -1.97 4.27
N GLY A 103 -16.97 -0.89 4.96
CA GLY A 103 -17.49 -0.97 6.33
C GLY A 103 -16.43 -1.38 7.37
N VAL A 104 -15.15 -1.10 7.10
CA VAL A 104 -14.00 -1.42 7.96
C VAL A 104 -13.61 -0.25 8.84
#